data_AF-A0A7J8Q093-F1
#
_entry.id   AF-A0A7J8Q093-F1
#
_cell.length_a   1.000
_cell.length_b   1.000
_cell.length_c   1.000
_cell.angle_alpha   90.00
_cell.angle_beta   90.00
_cell.angle_gamma   90.00
#
_symmetry.space_group_name_H-M   'P 1'
#
loop_
_entity.id
_entity.type
_entity.pdbx_description
1 polymer ?
#
loop_
_entity_poly.entity_id
_entity_poly.type
_entity_poly.pdbx_seq_one_letter_code
_entity_poly.pdbx_strand_id
1 'polypeptide(L)'
;GPVEALLDGANNETWPSIKKLLQRETVSAVSGLSSALSGFEMDAKDKEKMLTSLQDYARGVVEAKAREEAGRVLIRMKDRFSTLFSHDSDSMPRVWTGKEDIRAITKTARSASLKLLSVMAAIRLDDDVDNIENTLTSALVDAKSNAAVADKSITTFDPLASSSWEQVPPAKTLITPVQCKSLWRQFRGSQQA
;
A
#
# COMPACT_ATOMS: atom_id res chain seq x y z
N GLY A 1 1.72 10.71 -11.01
CA GLY A 1 0.49 10.40 -11.80
C GLY A 1 -0.69 10.07 -10.87
N PRO A 2 -1.92 9.84 -11.37
CA PRO A 2 -3.08 9.62 -10.51
C PRO A 2 -2.94 8.43 -9.53
N VAL A 3 -2.40 7.29 -10.00
CA VAL A 3 -2.16 6.10 -9.15
C VAL A 3 -1.17 6.42 -8.02
N GLU A 4 -0.10 7.13 -8.35
CA GLU A 4 0.94 7.55 -7.40
C GLU A 4 0.37 8.44 -6.30
N ALA A 5 -0.43 9.44 -6.67
CA ALA A 5 -1.06 10.35 -5.71
C ALA A 5 -2.05 9.62 -4.79
N LEU A 6 -2.77 8.62 -5.31
CA LEU A 6 -3.64 7.78 -4.50
C LEU A 6 -2.83 6.92 -3.53
N LEU A 7 -1.73 6.31 -3.99
CA LEU A 7 -0.82 5.53 -3.14
C LEU A 7 -0.17 6.39 -2.04
N ASP A 8 0.11 7.67 -2.31
CA ASP A 8 0.58 8.62 -1.30
C ASP A 8 -0.47 8.94 -0.23
N GLY A 9 -1.76 8.89 -0.57
CA GLY A 9 -2.86 9.06 0.38
C GLY A 9 -2.83 8.01 1.50
N ALA A 10 -2.53 6.76 1.15
CA ALA A 10 -2.32 5.63 2.06
C ALA A 10 -3.43 5.45 3.11
N ASN A 11 -4.67 5.37 2.64
CA ASN A 11 -5.86 5.12 3.46
C ASN A 11 -6.65 3.90 2.94
N ASN A 12 -7.77 3.58 3.59
CA ASN A 12 -8.64 2.44 3.23
C ASN A 12 -9.21 2.57 1.81
N GLU A 13 -9.39 3.79 1.34
CA GLU A 13 -9.98 4.10 0.03
C GLU A 13 -8.95 4.10 -1.11
N THR A 14 -7.66 3.89 -0.82
CA THR A 14 -6.57 3.96 -1.81
C THR A 14 -6.81 3.00 -2.98
N TRP A 15 -6.89 1.70 -2.68
CA TRP A 15 -7.10 0.67 -3.68
C TRP A 15 -8.50 0.69 -4.31
N PRO A 16 -9.59 0.91 -3.55
CA PRO A 16 -10.91 1.19 -4.12
C PRO A 16 -10.92 2.34 -5.13
N SER A 17 -10.22 3.44 -4.83
CA SER A 17 -10.11 4.61 -5.72
C SER A 17 -9.31 4.29 -6.97
N ILE A 18 -8.20 3.55 -6.84
CA ILE A 18 -7.40 3.09 -7.99
C ILE A 18 -8.23 2.14 -8.87
N LYS A 19 -8.98 1.21 -8.28
CA LYS A 19 -9.87 0.28 -8.99
C LYS A 19 -10.94 1.04 -9.77
N LYS A 20 -11.61 2.01 -9.14
CA LYS A 20 -12.62 2.86 -9.78
C LYS A 20 -12.04 3.66 -10.94
N LEU A 21 -10.84 4.22 -10.76
CA LEU A 21 -10.13 4.94 -11.82
C LEU A 21 -9.81 4.01 -13.00
N LEU A 22 -9.19 2.86 -12.73
CA LEU A 22 -8.86 1.85 -13.74
C LEU A 22 -10.09 1.39 -14.51
N GLN A 23 -11.20 1.12 -13.82
CA GLN A 23 -12.46 0.74 -14.45
C GLN A 23 -13.00 1.83 -15.36
N ARG A 24 -13.05 3.08 -14.89
CA ARG A 24 -13.54 4.22 -15.68
C ARG A 24 -12.75 4.40 -16.98
N GLU A 25 -11.43 4.45 -16.87
CA GLU A 25 -10.55 4.66 -18.03
C GLU A 25 -10.60 3.47 -18.99
N THR A 26 -10.58 2.25 -18.46
CA THR A 26 -10.64 1.03 -19.28
C THR A 26 -11.97 0.92 -20.04
N VAL A 27 -13.11 1.18 -19.39
CA VAL A 27 -14.43 1.16 -20.06
C VAL A 27 -14.51 2.17 -21.18
N SER A 28 -14.02 3.40 -20.95
CA SER A 28 -13.96 4.44 -21.96
C SER A 28 -13.10 4.02 -23.16
N ALA A 29 -11.89 3.51 -22.90
CA ALA A 29 -10.96 3.07 -23.94
C ALA A 29 -11.48 1.85 -24.73
N VAL A 30 -12.07 0.87 -24.06
CA VAL A 30 -12.67 -0.33 -24.69
C VAL A 30 -13.86 0.06 -25.56
N SER A 31 -14.71 0.99 -25.10
CA SER A 31 -15.83 1.50 -25.90
C SER A 31 -15.33 2.23 -27.16
N GLY A 32 -14.31 3.09 -27.00
CA GLY A 32 -13.70 3.81 -28.12
C GLY A 32 -13.08 2.86 -29.15
N LEU A 33 -12.32 1.86 -28.68
CA LEU A 33 -11.73 0.83 -29.54
C LEU A 33 -12.81 0.00 -30.24
N SER A 34 -13.83 -0.47 -29.51
CA SER A 34 -14.91 -1.27 -30.09
C SER A 34 -15.68 -0.53 -31.19
N SER A 35 -15.90 0.78 -31.01
CA SER A 35 -16.52 1.66 -32.01
C SER A 35 -15.63 1.91 -33.21
N ALA A 36 -14.31 2.03 -33.03
CA ALA A 36 -13.38 2.17 -34.16
C ALA A 36 -13.31 0.87 -34.98
N LEU A 37 -13.34 -0.28 -34.30
CA LEU A 37 -13.27 -1.59 -34.94
C LEU A 37 -14.55 -1.99 -35.69
N SER A 38 -15.71 -1.37 -35.42
CA SER A 38 -16.96 -1.73 -36.10
C SER A 38 -17.00 -1.36 -37.59
N GLY A 39 -16.11 -0.46 -38.03
CA GLY A 39 -15.96 -0.11 -39.45
C GLY A 39 -15.12 -1.11 -40.26
N PHE A 40 -14.55 -2.13 -39.61
CA PHE A 40 -13.69 -3.12 -40.24
C PHE A 40 -14.38 -4.49 -40.26
N GLU A 41 -14.24 -5.23 -41.36
CA GLU A 41 -14.66 -6.63 -41.46
C GLU A 41 -13.69 -7.52 -40.70
N MET A 42 -13.80 -7.51 -39.37
CA MET A 42 -12.98 -8.33 -38.47
C MET A 42 -13.82 -9.46 -37.87
N ASP A 43 -13.19 -10.61 -37.66
CA ASP A 43 -13.84 -11.70 -36.94
C ASP A 43 -14.05 -11.34 -35.46
N ALA A 44 -15.10 -11.91 -34.87
CA ALA A 44 -15.49 -11.60 -33.50
C ALA A 44 -14.41 -12.00 -32.48
N LYS A 45 -13.64 -13.05 -32.76
CA LYS A 45 -12.63 -13.59 -31.86
C LYS A 45 -11.41 -12.68 -31.79
N ASP A 46 -10.93 -12.18 -32.93
CA ASP A 46 -9.81 -11.23 -32.97
C ASP A 46 -10.24 -9.87 -32.38
N LYS A 47 -11.48 -9.43 -32.63
CA LYS A 47 -12.03 -8.24 -31.96
C LYS A 47 -12.03 -8.39 -30.45
N GLU A 48 -12.56 -9.49 -29.92
CA GLU A 48 -12.56 -9.77 -28.48
C GLU A 48 -11.14 -9.82 -27.91
N LYS A 49 -10.22 -10.51 -28.59
CA LYS A 49 -8.82 -10.59 -28.19
C LYS A 49 -8.16 -9.21 -28.07
N MET A 50 -8.43 -8.28 -29.00
CA MET A 50 -7.91 -6.92 -28.92
C MET A 50 -8.47 -6.14 -27.74
N LEU A 51 -9.79 -6.28 -27.46
CA LEU A 51 -10.42 -5.62 -26.32
C LEU A 51 -9.88 -6.15 -24.99
N THR A 52 -9.73 -7.47 -24.84
CA THR A 52 -9.13 -8.08 -23.64
C THR A 52 -7.67 -7.67 -23.47
N SER A 53 -6.89 -7.63 -24.57
CA SER A 53 -5.50 -7.16 -24.51
C SER A 53 -5.38 -5.71 -24.03
N LEU A 54 -6.33 -4.85 -24.37
CA LEU A 54 -6.38 -3.47 -23.88
C LEU A 54 -6.70 -3.41 -22.37
N GLN A 55 -7.61 -4.25 -21.89
CA GLN A 55 -7.93 -4.37 -20.46
C GLN A 55 -6.72 -4.87 -19.66
N ASP A 56 -6.06 -5.92 -20.15
CA ASP A 56 -4.85 -6.48 -19.55
C ASP A 56 -3.71 -5.46 -19.52
N TYR A 57 -3.54 -4.70 -20.60
CA TYR A 57 -2.56 -3.62 -20.65
C TYR A 57 -2.84 -2.53 -19.61
N ALA A 58 -4.09 -2.08 -19.51
CA ALA A 58 -4.48 -1.07 -18.53
C ALA A 58 -4.22 -1.53 -17.08
N ARG A 59 -4.54 -2.80 -16.77
CA ARG A 59 -4.19 -3.41 -15.48
C ARG A 59 -2.66 -3.44 -15.28
N GLY A 60 -1.91 -3.89 -16.28
CA GLY A 60 -0.44 -3.95 -16.23
C GLY A 60 0.22 -2.59 -15.96
N VAL A 61 -0.33 -1.49 -16.50
CA VAL A 61 0.16 -0.13 -16.21
C VAL A 61 0.01 0.22 -14.73
N VAL A 62 -1.12 -0.10 -14.12
CA VAL A 62 -1.35 0.14 -12.68
C VAL A 62 -0.43 -0.71 -11.82
N GLU A 63 -0.29 -2.00 -12.15
CA GLU A 63 0.59 -2.93 -11.42
C GLU A 63 2.07 -2.52 -11.52
N ALA A 64 2.52 -2.10 -12.70
CA ALA A 64 3.87 -1.59 -12.90
C ALA A 64 4.11 -0.34 -12.05
N LYS A 65 3.17 0.60 -12.03
CA LYS A 65 3.28 1.81 -11.22
C LYS A 65 3.27 1.51 -9.73
N ALA A 66 2.41 0.60 -9.27
CA ALA A 66 2.38 0.19 -7.87
C ALA A 66 3.71 -0.46 -7.43
N ARG A 67 4.34 -1.25 -8.30
CA ARG A 67 5.66 -1.85 -8.04
C ARG A 67 6.78 -0.81 -7.99
N GLU A 68 6.75 0.19 -8.87
CA GLU A 68 7.67 1.34 -8.80
C GLU A 68 7.56 2.06 -7.44
N GLU A 69 6.33 2.37 -7.01
CA GLU A 69 6.13 3.11 -5.75
C GLU A 69 6.43 2.28 -4.51
N ALA A 70 6.14 0.98 -4.52
CA ALA A 70 6.55 0.07 -3.45
C ALA A 70 8.07 0.03 -3.28
N GLY A 71 8.84 0.17 -4.36
CA GLY A 71 10.30 0.29 -4.31
C GLY A 71 10.81 1.52 -3.54
N ARG A 72 9.98 2.56 -3.38
CA ARG A 72 10.30 3.82 -2.67
C ARG A 72 9.63 3.92 -1.30
N VAL A 73 8.99 2.86 -0.82
CA VAL A 73 8.17 2.86 0.40
C VAL A 73 8.91 3.39 1.62
N LEU A 74 10.20 3.08 1.80
CA LEU A 74 10.95 3.51 2.99
C LEU A 74 11.08 5.03 3.07
N ILE A 75 11.36 5.69 1.95
CA ILE A 75 11.48 7.16 1.89
C ILE A 75 10.10 7.77 2.15
N ARG A 76 9.05 7.26 1.48
CA ARG A 76 7.67 7.72 1.68
C ARG A 76 7.19 7.54 3.12
N MET A 77 7.57 6.46 3.80
CA MET A 77 7.27 6.24 5.22
C MET A 77 7.90 7.30 6.10
N LYS A 78 9.15 7.69 5.82
CA LYS A 78 9.85 8.77 6.54
C LYS A 78 9.20 10.12 6.28
N ASP A 79 8.89 10.43 5.03
CA ASP A 79 8.23 11.68 4.67
C ASP A 79 6.86 11.80 5.34
N ARG A 80 6.05 10.72 5.29
CA ARG A 80 4.75 10.68 5.97
C ARG A 80 4.87 10.88 7.48
N PHE A 81 5.87 10.28 8.10
CA PHE A 81 6.13 10.50 9.52
C PHE A 81 6.51 11.95 9.80
N SER A 82 7.49 12.47 9.07
CA SER A 82 7.99 13.85 9.23
C SER A 82 6.86 14.85 9.11
N THR A 83 6.04 14.75 8.07
CA THR A 83 4.90 15.65 7.86
C THR A 83 3.92 15.59 9.03
N LEU A 84 3.49 14.40 9.46
CA LEU A 84 2.51 14.27 10.55
C LEU A 84 3.07 14.62 11.93
N PHE A 85 4.38 14.47 12.12
CA PHE A 85 5.04 14.81 13.37
C PHE A 85 5.29 16.32 13.47
N SER A 86 5.72 16.96 12.38
CA SER A 86 6.12 18.37 12.36
C SER A 86 5.01 19.34 11.97
N HIS A 87 3.84 18.88 11.53
CA HIS A 87 2.70 19.75 11.21
C HIS A 87 1.52 19.53 12.16
N ASP A 88 0.67 20.55 12.27
CA ASP A 88 -0.60 20.51 12.98
C ASP A 88 -1.76 20.01 12.07
N SER A 89 -2.98 20.08 12.57
CA SER A 89 -4.19 19.66 11.84
C SER A 89 -4.47 20.52 10.60
N ASP A 90 -4.00 21.76 10.58
CA ASP A 90 -4.19 22.70 9.48
C ASP A 90 -3.06 22.60 8.44
N SER A 91 -2.21 21.57 8.56
CA SER A 91 -1.02 21.37 7.73
C SER A 91 -0.01 22.50 7.84
N MET A 92 -0.01 23.25 8.95
CA MET A 92 0.99 24.27 9.23
C MET A 92 2.12 23.68 10.09
N PRO A 93 3.36 24.17 9.94
CA PRO A 93 4.45 23.75 10.80
C PRO A 93 4.10 23.94 12.29
N ARG A 94 4.16 22.85 13.05
CA ARG A 94 3.81 22.79 14.46
C ARG A 94 4.78 23.62 15.29
N VAL A 95 4.22 24.49 16.12
CA VAL A 95 4.96 25.23 17.14
C VAL A 95 5.01 24.37 18.40
N TRP A 96 6.22 24.07 18.89
CA TRP A 96 6.42 23.29 20.10
C TRP A 96 6.35 24.18 21.34
N THR A 97 5.24 24.13 22.06
CA THR A 97 5.00 24.96 23.26
C THR A 97 5.23 24.19 24.56
N GLY A 98 5.48 22.88 24.48
CA GLY A 98 5.70 21.98 25.62
C GLY A 98 4.41 21.44 26.24
N LYS A 99 3.24 21.84 25.72
CA LYS A 99 1.92 21.34 26.15
C LYS A 99 1.44 20.14 25.33
N GLU A 100 2.11 19.87 24.23
CA GLU A 100 1.74 18.82 23.29
C GLU A 100 2.08 17.43 23.84
N ASP A 101 1.19 16.46 23.62
CA ASP A 101 1.50 15.06 23.90
C ASP A 101 2.38 14.49 22.78
N ILE A 102 3.70 14.71 22.91
CA ILE A 102 4.72 14.23 21.97
C ILE A 102 4.60 12.70 21.77
N ARG A 103 4.22 11.95 22.82
CA ARG A 103 4.09 10.49 22.74
C ARG A 103 2.89 10.11 21.87
N ALA A 104 1.75 10.75 22.06
CA ALA A 104 0.57 10.56 21.21
C ALA A 104 0.86 10.95 19.76
N ILE A 105 1.49 12.10 19.51
CA ILE A 105 1.87 12.56 18.17
C ILE A 105 2.79 11.53 17.49
N THR A 106 3.83 11.08 18.19
CA THR A 106 4.75 10.05 17.68
C THR A 106 4.03 8.75 17.35
N LYS A 107 3.10 8.31 18.21
CA LYS A 107 2.30 7.10 18.00
C LYS A 107 1.45 7.23 16.74
N THR A 108 0.72 8.32 16.58
CA THR A 108 -0.12 8.60 15.40
C THR A 108 0.71 8.63 14.12
N ALA A 109 1.83 9.36 14.11
CA ALA A 109 2.70 9.44 12.94
C ALA A 109 3.28 8.06 12.56
N ARG A 110 3.67 7.23 13.54
CA ARG A 110 4.12 5.85 13.29
C ARG A 110 3.02 4.96 12.74
N SER A 111 1.81 5.03 13.28
CA SER A 111 0.65 4.27 12.79
C SER A 111 0.33 4.64 11.34
N ALA A 112 0.39 5.92 10.99
CA ALA A 112 0.20 6.36 9.62
C ALA A 112 1.31 5.89 8.65
N SER A 113 2.57 5.89 9.07
CA SER A 113 3.67 5.32 8.26
C SER A 113 3.54 3.80 8.11
N LEU A 114 3.05 3.09 9.12
CA LEU A 114 2.77 1.66 9.01
C LEU A 114 1.61 1.38 8.05
N LYS A 115 0.57 2.23 8.08
CA LYS A 115 -0.56 2.14 7.14
C LYS A 115 -0.09 2.24 5.70
N LEU A 116 0.82 3.19 5.41
CA LEU A 116 1.45 3.32 4.11
C LEU A 116 2.17 2.03 3.68
N LEU A 117 2.94 1.41 4.59
CA LEU A 117 3.60 0.13 4.31
C LEU A 117 2.58 -0.98 3.99
N SER A 118 1.48 -1.05 4.74
CA SER A 118 0.40 -2.03 4.51
C SER A 118 -0.28 -1.85 3.14
N VAL A 119 -0.57 -0.60 2.77
CA VAL A 119 -1.15 -0.25 1.46
C VAL A 119 -0.21 -0.66 0.33
N MET A 120 1.10 -0.44 0.49
CA MET A 120 2.13 -0.76 -0.51
C MET A 120 2.60 -2.22 -0.50
N ALA A 121 2.13 -3.06 0.42
CA ALA A 121 2.56 -4.45 0.51
C ALA A 121 1.95 -5.36 -0.56
N ALA A 122 0.75 -5.02 -1.05
CA ALA A 122 0.02 -5.84 -2.01
C ALA A 122 -0.90 -5.02 -2.92
N ILE A 123 -1.08 -5.50 -4.14
CA ILE A 123 -2.03 -4.99 -5.14
C ILE A 123 -3.43 -5.52 -4.82
N ARG A 124 -4.41 -4.61 -4.69
CA ARG A 124 -5.81 -4.93 -4.37
C ARG A 124 -6.77 -4.38 -5.42
N LEU A 125 -6.60 -4.83 -6.67
CA LEU A 125 -7.49 -4.46 -7.78
C LEU A 125 -8.72 -5.36 -7.88
N ASP A 126 -8.69 -6.52 -7.23
CA ASP A 126 -9.78 -7.49 -7.15
C ASP A 126 -10.42 -7.42 -5.76
N ASP A 127 -11.57 -8.06 -5.57
CA ASP A 127 -12.33 -8.06 -4.31
C ASP A 127 -11.77 -9.05 -3.26
N ASP A 128 -10.46 -9.30 -3.32
CA ASP A 128 -9.78 -10.18 -2.38
C ASP A 128 -9.62 -9.48 -1.02
N VAL A 129 -9.92 -10.20 0.05
CA VAL A 129 -9.72 -9.75 1.42
C VAL A 129 -8.38 -10.28 1.92
N ASP A 130 -7.53 -9.38 2.45
CA ASP A 130 -6.29 -9.74 3.13
C ASP A 130 -6.26 -9.21 4.58
N ASN A 131 -5.31 -9.72 5.35
CA ASN A 131 -5.11 -9.34 6.75
C ASN A 131 -3.75 -8.67 7.00
N ILE A 132 -3.15 -8.04 5.98
CA ILE A 132 -1.79 -7.50 6.04
C ILE A 132 -1.67 -6.44 7.14
N GLU A 133 -2.59 -5.48 7.19
CA GLU A 133 -2.52 -4.36 8.13
C GLU A 133 -2.58 -4.81 9.59
N ASN A 134 -3.52 -5.71 9.91
CA ASN A 134 -3.68 -6.22 11.27
C ASN A 134 -2.45 -7.03 11.67
N THR A 135 -1.91 -7.83 10.74
CA THR A 135 -0.69 -8.61 10.95
C THR A 135 0.50 -7.70 11.23
N LEU A 136 0.69 -6.66 10.42
CA LEU A 136 1.75 -5.67 10.61
C LEU A 136 1.59 -4.92 11.93
N THR A 137 0.39 -4.47 12.27
CA THR A 137 0.12 -3.72 13.50
C THR A 137 0.42 -4.57 14.74
N SER A 138 -0.13 -5.78 14.78
CA SER A 138 0.08 -6.73 15.88
C SER A 138 1.56 -7.09 16.05
N ALA A 139 2.27 -7.36 14.94
CA ALA A 139 3.65 -7.81 14.97
C ALA A 139 4.68 -6.68 15.21
N LEU A 140 4.39 -5.45 14.80
CA LEU A 140 5.40 -4.37 14.75
C LEU A 140 5.15 -3.22 15.73
N VAL A 141 3.90 -3.01 16.14
CA VAL A 141 3.50 -1.97 17.08
C VAL A 141 3.27 -2.59 18.47
N ASP A 142 2.47 -3.66 18.53
CA ASP A 142 2.00 -4.24 19.79
C ASP A 142 3.00 -5.25 20.40
N ALA A 143 3.95 -5.77 19.61
CA ALA A 143 5.01 -6.63 20.11
C ALA A 143 5.88 -5.96 21.20
N LYS A 144 5.95 -4.63 21.23
CA LYS A 144 6.72 -3.89 22.25
C LYS A 144 6.00 -3.81 23.61
N SER A 145 4.66 -3.92 23.64
CA SER A 145 3.89 -4.02 24.89
C SER A 145 4.04 -5.39 25.57
N ASN A 146 4.26 -6.46 24.79
CA ASN A 146 4.34 -7.82 25.31
C ASN A 146 5.77 -8.24 25.70
N ALA A 147 6.80 -7.53 25.25
CA ALA A 147 8.19 -7.79 25.63
C ALA A 147 8.50 -7.48 27.11
N ALA A 148 7.63 -6.72 27.80
CA ALA A 148 7.74 -6.47 29.23
C ALA A 148 7.06 -7.56 30.09
N VAL A 149 6.38 -8.54 29.50
CA VAL A 149 5.55 -9.54 30.23
C VAL A 149 5.89 -10.99 29.88
N ALA A 150 6.66 -11.26 28.83
CA ALA A 150 6.93 -12.64 28.39
C ALA A 150 8.26 -13.19 28.94
N ASP A 151 8.24 -13.55 30.22
CA ASP A 151 9.06 -14.63 30.73
C ASP A 151 8.64 -15.94 30.01
N LYS A 152 9.62 -16.64 29.43
CA LYS A 152 9.59 -18.04 28.96
C LYS A 152 8.20 -18.70 28.75
N SER A 153 7.71 -18.80 27.51
CA SER A 153 7.12 -20.03 26.94
C SER A 153 6.58 -19.83 25.51
N ILE A 154 6.65 -20.89 24.72
CA ILE A 154 6.03 -21.14 23.40
C ILE A 154 6.77 -20.51 22.22
N THR A 155 7.15 -21.40 21.29
CA THR A 155 7.57 -21.12 19.91
C THR A 155 6.61 -20.12 19.25
N THR A 156 6.88 -18.83 19.39
CA THR A 156 6.08 -17.78 18.80
C THR A 156 6.40 -17.77 17.31
N PHE A 157 5.51 -18.38 16.52
CA PHE A 157 5.57 -18.30 15.07
C PHE A 157 5.56 -16.81 14.69
N ASP A 158 6.65 -16.34 14.10
CA ASP A 158 6.77 -14.96 13.64
C ASP A 158 6.03 -14.83 12.31
N PRO A 159 4.86 -14.18 12.26
CA PRO A 159 4.07 -14.09 11.03
C PRO A 159 4.81 -13.32 9.93
N LEU A 160 5.83 -12.53 10.30
CA LEU A 160 6.66 -11.78 9.37
C LEU A 160 7.95 -12.51 8.96
N ALA A 161 8.15 -13.76 9.39
CA ALA A 161 9.23 -14.62 8.91
C ALA A 161 8.90 -15.29 7.56
N SER A 162 7.64 -15.22 7.11
CA SER A 162 7.19 -15.80 5.84
C SER A 162 7.68 -15.01 4.62
N SER A 163 8.00 -15.72 3.54
CA SER A 163 8.29 -15.12 2.22
C SER A 163 7.04 -14.71 1.45
N SER A 164 5.85 -15.12 1.89
CA SER A 164 4.57 -14.81 1.25
C SER A 164 3.49 -14.41 2.27
N TRP A 165 2.53 -13.62 1.81
CA TRP A 165 1.34 -13.28 2.57
C TRP A 165 0.29 -14.38 2.47
N GLU A 166 -0.41 -14.66 3.56
CA GLU A 166 -1.60 -15.50 3.55
C GLU A 166 -2.71 -14.77 2.76
N GLN A 167 -3.46 -15.50 1.93
CA GLN A 167 -4.57 -14.99 1.10
C GLN A 167 -4.18 -13.96 0.02
N VAL A 168 -2.89 -13.68 -0.20
CA VAL A 168 -2.43 -12.80 -1.29
C VAL A 168 -1.58 -13.59 -2.28
N PRO A 169 -2.01 -13.70 -3.55
CA PRO A 169 -1.21 -14.35 -4.59
C PRO A 169 0.17 -13.71 -4.77
N PRO A 170 1.22 -14.48 -5.13
CA PRO A 170 2.55 -13.94 -5.39
C PRO A 170 2.57 -12.83 -6.46
N ALA A 171 1.74 -12.95 -7.49
CA ALA A 171 1.62 -11.93 -8.55
C ALA A 171 1.17 -10.56 -8.03
N LYS A 172 0.38 -10.54 -6.95
CA LYS A 172 -0.13 -9.32 -6.30
C LYS A 172 0.74 -8.85 -5.15
N THR A 173 1.72 -9.65 -4.72
CA THR A 173 2.62 -9.27 -3.63
C THR A 173 3.64 -8.25 -4.16
N LEU A 174 3.71 -7.08 -3.51
CA LEU A 174 4.69 -6.03 -3.81
C LEU A 174 5.85 -6.06 -2.82
N ILE A 175 5.55 -6.29 -1.54
CA ILE A 175 6.52 -6.34 -0.44
C ILE A 175 6.17 -7.55 0.42
N THR A 176 7.11 -8.47 0.59
CA THR A 176 6.90 -9.68 1.40
C THR A 176 6.83 -9.36 2.90
N PRO A 177 6.30 -10.27 3.74
CA PRO A 177 6.29 -10.08 5.19
C PRO A 177 7.69 -9.82 5.77
N VAL A 178 8.69 -10.60 5.35
CA VAL A 178 10.09 -10.43 5.77
C VAL A 178 10.65 -9.07 5.36
N GLN A 179 10.33 -8.61 4.14
CA GLN A 179 10.73 -7.27 3.68
C GLN A 179 10.04 -6.17 4.50
N CYS A 180 8.74 -6.29 4.79
CA CYS A 180 8.02 -5.35 5.66
C CYS A 180 8.69 -5.24 7.05
N LYS A 181 9.09 -6.37 7.63
CA LYS A 181 9.84 -6.39 8.90
C LYS A 181 11.17 -5.65 8.81
N SER A 182 11.93 -5.89 7.74
CA SER A 182 13.21 -5.22 7.49
C SER A 182 13.02 -3.70 7.31
N LEU A 183 12.07 -3.29 6.47
CA LEU A 183 11.73 -1.89 6.21
C LEU A 183 11.31 -1.18 7.51
N TRP A 184 10.49 -1.82 8.34
CA TRP A 184 10.07 -1.25 9.62
C TRP A 184 11.24 -1.05 10.59
N ARG A 185 12.18 -2.00 10.65
CA ARG A 185 13.41 -1.85 11.46
C ARG A 185 14.24 -0.66 10.97
N GLN A 186 14.45 -0.54 9.66
CA GLN A 186 15.19 0.57 9.06
C GLN A 186 14.52 1.92 9.34
N PHE A 187 13.20 1.99 9.16
CA PHE A 187 12.39 3.16 9.47
C PHE A 187 12.54 3.58 10.94
N ARG A 188 12.45 2.64 11.88
CA ARG A 188 12.60 2.93 13.31
C ARG A 188 14.01 3.36 13.70
N GLY A 189 15.05 2.79 13.09
CA GLY A 189 16.44 3.17 13.33
C GLY A 189 16.71 4.64 12.98
N SER A 190 16.07 5.15 11.92
CA SER A 190 16.21 6.56 11.51
C SER A 190 15.45 7.57 12.37
N GLN A 191 14.63 7.13 13.33
CA GLN A 191 13.86 8.03 14.23
C GLN A 191 14.51 8.23 15.60
N GLN A 192 15.70 7.68 15.84
CA GLN A 192 16.40 7.75 17.14
C GLN A 192 17.61 8.71 17.13
N ALA A 193 17.75 9.55 16.10
CA ALA A 193 18.79 10.57 16.01
C ALA A 193 18.23 11.96 16.34
#